data_AF-A0A3S3FHP2-F1
#
_entry.id   AF-A0A3S3FHP2-F1
#
_cell.length_a   1.000
_cell.length_b   1.000
_cell.length_c   1.000
_cell.angle_alpha   90.00
_cell.angle_beta   90.00
_cell.angle_gamma   90.00
#
_symmetry.space_group_name_H-M   'P 1'
#
loop_
_entity.id
_entity.type
_entity.pdbx_description
1 polymer ?
#
loop_
_entity_poly.entity_id
_entity_poly.type
_entity_poly.pdbx_seq_one_letter_code
_entity_poly.pdbx_strand_id
1 'polypeptide(L)'
;MEYLNVWTSVAAYVNQQIQMIISNGITPANSLQMFDWEAHANIEEAPALHLIGPASLALEESSSGIYHASFVVGVGSFNDEGLFVHRKMVDFLFKSLASGTRMSVFDSETEQPYSWMKVIDGTTVAPMSRSNQRSMQFIQAEGLVDPML
;
A
#
# COMPACT_ATOMS: atom_id res chain seq x y z
N MET A 1 -9.05 18.13 5.32
CA MET A 1 -8.41 17.09 4.50
C MET A 1 -9.48 16.25 3.87
N GLU A 2 -9.40 15.98 2.57
CA GLU A 2 -10.36 15.10 1.91
C GLU A 2 -9.88 13.64 1.95
N TYR A 3 -10.81 12.71 2.19
CA TYR A 3 -10.53 11.28 2.16
C TYR A 3 -9.90 10.86 0.82
N LEU A 4 -10.41 11.40 -0.29
CA LEU A 4 -9.95 11.06 -1.63
C LEU A 4 -8.51 11.51 -1.89
N ASN A 5 -8.08 12.64 -1.31
CA ASN A 5 -6.69 13.09 -1.40
C ASN A 5 -5.75 12.06 -0.75
N VAL A 6 -6.09 11.56 0.44
CA VAL A 6 -5.29 10.55 1.14
C VAL A 6 -5.32 9.21 0.42
N TRP A 7 -6.49 8.76 -0.04
CA TRP A 7 -6.64 7.49 -0.76
C TRP A 7 -5.82 7.44 -2.05
N THR A 8 -5.97 8.45 -2.90
CA THR A 8 -5.21 8.57 -4.15
C THR A 8 -3.70 8.64 -3.89
N SER A 9 -3.30 9.27 -2.78
CA SER A 9 -1.89 9.33 -2.36
C SER A 9 -1.33 7.99 -1.92
N VAL A 10 -2.13 7.19 -1.20
CA VAL A 10 -1.75 5.80 -0.86
C VAL A 10 -1.62 4.97 -2.15
N ALA A 11 -2.56 5.10 -3.09
CA ALA A 11 -2.48 4.42 -4.38
C ALA A 11 -1.23 4.83 -5.18
N ALA A 12 -0.91 6.13 -5.22
CA ALA A 12 0.29 6.66 -5.87
C ALA A 12 1.58 6.13 -5.22
N TYR A 13 1.62 6.07 -3.89
CA TYR A 13 2.71 5.45 -3.15
C TYR A 13 2.89 3.99 -3.50
N VAL A 14 1.81 3.21 -3.54
CA VAL A 14 1.91 1.78 -3.89
C VAL A 14 2.45 1.61 -5.32
N ASN A 15 1.97 2.42 -6.27
CA ASN A 15 2.52 2.42 -7.63
C ASN A 15 4.03 2.73 -7.63
N GLN A 16 4.48 3.69 -6.83
CA GLN A 16 5.91 3.96 -6.66
C GLN A 16 6.65 2.74 -6.10
N GLN A 17 6.11 2.06 -5.09
CA GLN A 17 6.74 0.87 -4.52
C GLN A 17 6.80 -0.29 -5.52
N ILE A 18 5.77 -0.47 -6.35
CA ILE A 18 5.79 -1.45 -7.46
C ILE A 18 6.99 -1.20 -8.38
N GLN A 19 7.20 0.07 -8.81
CA GLN A 19 8.34 0.42 -9.65
C GLN A 19 9.67 0.13 -8.95
N MET A 20 9.78 0.41 -7.65
CA MET A 20 10.99 0.15 -6.86
C MET A 20 11.26 -1.35 -6.68
N ILE A 21 10.22 -2.16 -6.49
CA ILE A 21 10.32 -3.63 -6.40
C ILE A 21 10.86 -4.21 -7.71
N ILE A 22 10.36 -3.71 -8.84
CA ILE A 22 10.82 -4.09 -10.18
C ILE A 22 12.27 -3.64 -10.40
N SER A 23 12.61 -2.40 -10.07
CA SER A 23 13.97 -1.87 -10.27
C SER A 23 15.02 -2.57 -9.41
N ASN A 24 14.63 -3.07 -8.23
CA ASN A 24 15.48 -3.86 -7.34
C ASN A 24 15.57 -5.34 -7.73
N GLY A 25 14.92 -5.76 -8.82
CA GLY A 25 14.98 -7.13 -9.34
C GLY A 25 14.31 -8.16 -8.44
N ILE A 26 13.36 -7.74 -7.58
CA ILE A 26 12.59 -8.67 -6.73
C ILE A 26 11.72 -9.57 -7.61
N THR A 27 11.13 -9.00 -8.67
CA THR A 27 10.33 -9.72 -9.66
C THR A 27 10.40 -9.00 -11.03
N PRO A 28 10.23 -9.70 -12.16
CA PRO A 28 10.18 -9.07 -13.49
C PRO A 28 9.06 -8.03 -13.64
N ALA A 29 9.28 -7.00 -14.45
CA ALA A 29 8.31 -5.91 -14.65
C ALA A 29 6.93 -6.38 -15.12
N ASN A 30 6.89 -7.39 -15.99
CA ASN A 30 5.66 -7.96 -16.55
C ASN A 30 4.99 -9.01 -15.66
N SER A 31 5.50 -9.20 -14.43
CA SER A 31 5.00 -10.20 -13.48
C SER A 31 4.25 -9.59 -12.30
N LEU A 32 4.20 -8.27 -12.19
CA LEU A 32 3.62 -7.54 -11.05
C LEU A 32 2.69 -6.44 -11.54
N GLN A 33 1.52 -6.33 -10.91
CA GLN A 33 0.52 -5.33 -11.25
C GLN A 33 -0.07 -4.68 -9.99
N MET A 34 -0.47 -3.40 -10.13
CA MET A 34 -1.33 -2.72 -9.16
C MET A 34 -2.70 -3.41 -9.12
N PHE A 35 -3.22 -3.65 -7.92
CA PHE A 35 -4.53 -4.31 -7.73
C PHE A 35 -5.30 -3.66 -6.59
N ASP A 36 -6.44 -3.05 -6.90
CA ASP A 36 -7.30 -2.45 -5.88
C ASP A 36 -8.01 -3.56 -5.08
N TRP A 37 -7.55 -3.85 -3.87
CA TRP A 37 -8.11 -4.91 -3.04
C TRP A 37 -9.45 -4.51 -2.41
N GLU A 38 -9.77 -3.22 -2.34
CA GLU A 38 -11.06 -2.74 -1.82
C GLU A 38 -12.15 -2.93 -2.87
N ALA A 39 -11.85 -2.64 -4.14
CA ALA A 39 -12.83 -2.75 -5.23
C ALA A 39 -13.12 -4.19 -5.70
N HIS A 40 -12.24 -5.15 -5.42
CA HIS A 40 -12.35 -6.51 -5.95
C HIS A 40 -12.82 -7.51 -4.89
N ALA A 41 -14.14 -7.72 -4.84
CA ALA A 41 -14.75 -8.72 -3.95
C ALA A 41 -14.45 -10.17 -4.35
N ASN A 42 -14.09 -10.44 -5.62
CA ASN A 42 -13.79 -11.78 -6.12
C ASN A 42 -12.32 -11.97 -6.48
N ILE A 43 -11.55 -12.57 -5.56
CA ILE A 43 -10.12 -12.88 -5.75
C ILE A 43 -9.86 -13.89 -6.88
N GLU A 44 -10.86 -14.68 -7.27
CA GLU A 44 -10.73 -15.69 -8.33
C GLU A 44 -10.59 -15.06 -9.72
N GLU A 45 -11.06 -13.83 -9.90
CA GLU A 45 -10.96 -13.05 -11.14
C GLU A 45 -9.64 -12.27 -11.24
N ALA A 46 -8.82 -12.31 -10.18
CA ALA A 46 -7.56 -11.58 -10.16
C ALA A 46 -6.57 -12.15 -11.20
N PRO A 47 -5.81 -11.30 -11.91
CA PRO A 47 -4.95 -11.74 -13.01
C PRO A 47 -3.83 -12.65 -12.50
N ALA A 48 -3.31 -13.52 -13.38
CA ALA A 48 -2.24 -14.49 -13.09
C ALA A 48 -0.83 -13.84 -12.93
N LEU A 49 -0.76 -12.77 -12.14
CA LEU A 49 0.43 -11.97 -11.84
C LEU A 49 0.57 -11.77 -10.34
N HIS A 50 1.75 -11.36 -9.86
CA HIS A 50 1.89 -10.79 -8.52
C HIS A 50 1.08 -9.49 -8.43
N LEU A 51 0.55 -9.20 -7.25
CA LEU A 51 -0.37 -8.09 -7.02
C LEU A 51 0.06 -7.31 -5.78
N ILE A 52 0.09 -5.99 -5.88
CA ILE A 52 0.25 -5.09 -4.73
C ILE A 52 -0.78 -3.97 -4.89
N GLY A 53 -1.40 -3.52 -3.80
CA GLY A 53 -2.34 -2.40 -3.89
C GLY A 53 -2.92 -1.98 -2.54
N PRO A 54 -3.64 -0.85 -2.51
CA PRO A 54 -4.39 -0.43 -1.34
C PRO A 54 -5.55 -1.42 -1.09
N ALA A 55 -5.88 -1.62 0.19
CA ALA A 55 -6.92 -2.54 0.62
C ALA A 55 -7.93 -1.93 1.59
N SER A 56 -7.54 -0.88 2.31
CA SER A 56 -8.42 -0.15 3.21
C SER A 56 -7.76 1.16 3.63
N LEU A 57 -8.58 2.18 3.89
CA LEU A 57 -8.19 3.42 4.53
C LEU A 57 -9.26 3.83 5.53
N ALA A 58 -8.83 4.19 6.72
CA ALA A 58 -9.60 4.93 7.70
C ALA A 58 -8.90 6.28 7.93
N LEU A 59 -9.69 7.35 7.98
CA LEU A 59 -9.19 8.71 8.22
C LEU A 59 -10.02 9.32 9.35
N GLU A 60 -9.36 9.68 10.43
CA GLU A 60 -9.99 10.25 11.63
C GLU A 60 -9.35 11.58 11.97
N GLU A 61 -10.16 12.60 12.29
CA GLU A 61 -9.63 13.87 12.78
C GLU A 61 -9.30 13.76 14.27
N SER A 62 -8.01 13.81 14.60
CA SER A 62 -7.51 13.61 15.97
C SER A 62 -7.51 14.89 16.81
N SER A 63 -7.26 16.02 16.16
CA SER A 63 -7.26 17.37 16.74
C SER A 63 -7.40 18.37 15.59
N SER A 64 -7.89 19.59 15.85
CA SER A 64 -8.29 20.57 14.83
C SER A 64 -7.32 20.64 13.64
N GLY A 65 -7.71 20.00 12.54
CA GLY A 65 -6.95 19.91 11.29
C GLY A 65 -5.96 18.74 11.16
N ILE A 66 -5.50 18.10 12.23
CA ILE A 66 -4.58 16.95 12.18
C ILE A 66 -5.37 15.65 12.04
N TYR A 67 -5.12 14.92 10.95
CA TYR A 67 -5.79 13.65 10.68
C TYR A 67 -4.87 12.47 10.96
N HIS A 68 -5.40 11.43 11.60
CA HIS A 68 -4.80 10.12 11.70
C HIS A 68 -5.34 9.25 10.56
N ALA A 69 -4.43 8.68 9.78
CA ALA A 69 -4.74 7.78 8.69
C ALA A 69 -4.26 6.37 9.05
N SER A 70 -5.16 5.39 9.06
CA SER A 70 -4.82 3.98 9.12
C SER A 70 -5.08 3.37 7.76
N PHE A 71 -4.07 2.79 7.12
CA PHE A 71 -4.21 2.23 5.78
C PHE A 71 -3.57 0.85 5.67
N VAL A 72 -4.08 0.07 4.72
CA VAL A 72 -3.66 -1.30 4.49
C VAL A 72 -3.19 -1.46 3.04
N VAL A 73 -2.03 -2.07 2.85
CA VAL A 73 -1.50 -2.49 1.56
C VAL A 73 -1.53 -4.00 1.46
N GLY A 74 -2.26 -4.54 0.49
CA GLY A 74 -2.30 -5.96 0.17
C GLY A 74 -1.16 -6.38 -0.74
N VAL A 75 -0.59 -7.55 -0.48
CA VAL A 75 0.47 -8.19 -1.25
C VAL A 75 0.02 -9.61 -1.60
N GLY A 76 0.00 -9.93 -2.89
CA GLY A 76 -0.41 -11.23 -3.40
C GLY A 76 0.63 -11.82 -4.34
N SER A 77 1.27 -12.94 -4.00
CA SER A 77 2.16 -13.64 -4.94
C SER A 77 1.42 -14.73 -5.71
N PHE A 78 1.60 -14.81 -7.04
CA PHE A 78 1.02 -15.86 -7.87
C PHE A 78 2.07 -16.92 -8.21
N ASN A 79 1.73 -18.20 -8.04
CA ASN A 79 2.57 -19.35 -8.40
C ASN A 79 4.01 -19.31 -7.82
N ASP A 80 4.15 -18.77 -6.60
CA ASP A 80 5.42 -18.66 -5.87
C ASP A 80 5.45 -19.70 -4.74
N GLU A 81 5.62 -20.97 -5.10
CA GLU A 81 5.52 -22.10 -4.15
C GLU A 81 6.47 -21.98 -2.95
N GLY A 82 7.68 -21.45 -3.18
CA GLY A 82 8.68 -21.21 -2.14
C GLY A 82 8.50 -19.91 -1.35
N LEU A 83 7.53 -19.08 -1.72
CA LEU A 83 7.27 -17.76 -1.14
C LEU A 83 8.46 -16.80 -1.20
N PHE A 84 9.40 -17.01 -2.12
CA PHE A 84 10.64 -16.23 -2.18
C PHE A 84 10.36 -14.80 -2.65
N VAL A 85 9.52 -14.65 -3.67
CA VAL A 85 9.11 -13.34 -4.18
C VAL A 85 8.18 -12.68 -3.17
N HIS A 86 7.23 -13.43 -2.62
CA HIS A 86 6.28 -12.96 -1.60
C HIS A 86 6.99 -12.34 -0.40
N ARG A 87 7.91 -13.08 0.22
CA ARG A 87 8.63 -12.63 1.41
C ARG A 87 9.49 -11.40 1.12
N LYS A 88 10.10 -11.32 -0.06
CA LYS A 88 10.88 -10.14 -0.49
C LYS A 88 10.00 -8.91 -0.70
N MET A 89 8.84 -9.06 -1.35
CA MET A 89 7.89 -7.95 -1.54
C MET A 89 7.36 -7.44 -0.19
N VAL A 90 6.97 -8.36 0.71
CA VAL A 90 6.48 -8.00 2.06
C VAL A 90 7.57 -7.32 2.88
N ASP A 91 8.79 -7.87 2.92
CA ASP A 91 9.92 -7.27 3.66
C ASP A 91 10.28 -5.88 3.11
N PHE A 92 10.29 -5.72 1.79
CA PHE A 92 10.54 -4.44 1.13
C PHE A 92 9.50 -3.39 1.53
N LEU A 93 8.22 -3.72 1.41
CA LEU A 93 7.11 -2.81 1.75
C LEU A 93 7.05 -2.50 3.24
N PHE A 94 7.30 -3.49 4.10
CA PHE A 94 7.35 -3.28 5.55
C PHE A 94 8.44 -2.26 5.91
N LYS A 95 9.63 -2.39 5.29
CA LYS A 95 10.74 -1.43 5.48
C LYS A 95 10.45 -0.07 4.88
N SER A 96 9.77 0.01 3.74
CA SER A 96 9.39 1.30 3.14
C SER A 96 8.33 2.02 3.97
N LEU A 97 7.60 1.32 4.82
CA LEU A 97 6.63 1.86 5.79
C LEU A 97 7.21 1.92 7.22
N ALA A 98 8.53 2.07 7.36
CA ALA A 98 9.13 2.33 8.66
C ALA A 98 8.65 3.69 9.23
N SER A 99 8.61 3.78 10.56
CA SER A 99 8.30 5.02 11.26
C SER A 99 9.23 6.16 10.83
N GLY A 100 8.64 7.33 10.64
CA GLY A 100 9.33 8.51 10.14
C GLY A 100 9.37 8.63 8.61
N THR A 101 9.01 7.57 7.86
CA THR A 101 8.82 7.70 6.41
C THR A 101 7.78 8.77 6.11
N ARG A 102 8.10 9.62 5.13
CA ARG A 102 7.19 10.65 4.62
C ARG A 102 6.67 10.27 3.25
N MET A 103 5.38 10.48 3.06
CA MET A 103 4.66 10.27 1.81
C MET A 103 4.01 11.58 1.43
N SER A 104 4.12 11.99 0.16
CA SER A 104 3.39 13.15 -0.33
C SER A 104 1.90 12.84 -0.33
N VAL A 105 1.10 13.80 0.12
CA VAL A 105 -0.36 13.79 -0.06
C VAL A 105 -0.66 14.72 -1.23
N PHE A 106 -1.29 14.19 -2.26
CA PHE A 106 -1.69 14.91 -3.47
C PHE A 106 -3.15 15.34 -3.36
N ASP A 107 -3.43 16.49 -3.96
CA ASP A 107 -4.79 16.89 -4.25
C ASP A 107 -5.37 15.99 -5.36
N SER A 108 -6.55 15.42 -5.12
CA SER A 108 -7.14 14.41 -6.00
C SER A 108 -7.71 14.98 -7.29
N GLU A 109 -7.94 16.29 -7.38
CA GLU A 109 -8.45 16.94 -8.59
C GLU A 109 -7.30 17.43 -9.49
N THR A 110 -6.23 17.95 -8.88
CA THR A 110 -5.13 18.62 -9.59
C THR A 110 -3.86 17.78 -9.73
N GLU A 111 -3.78 16.65 -9.02
CA GLU A 111 -2.61 15.78 -8.89
C GLU A 111 -1.36 16.48 -8.34
N GLN A 112 -1.51 17.70 -7.81
CA GLN A 112 -0.39 18.46 -7.25
C GLN A 112 -0.13 18.06 -5.80
N PRO A 113 1.13 18.09 -5.34
CA PRO A 113 1.45 17.91 -3.92
C PRO A 113 0.71 18.96 -3.08
N TYR A 114 -0.14 18.48 -2.17
CA TYR A 114 -0.97 19.29 -1.28
C TYR A 114 -0.41 19.34 0.14
N SER A 115 0.04 18.19 0.66
CA SER A 115 0.63 18.06 1.99
C SER A 115 1.55 16.83 2.08
N TRP A 116 1.84 16.36 3.29
CA TRP A 116 2.55 15.12 3.57
C TRP A 116 1.85 14.31 4.67
N MET A 117 2.02 13.00 4.57
CA MET A 117 1.69 12.03 5.60
C MET A 117 3.00 11.46 6.14
N LYS A 118 3.15 11.42 7.47
CA LYS A 118 4.29 10.77 8.12
C LYS A 118 3.83 9.49 8.79
N VAL A 119 4.43 8.39 8.39
CA VAL A 119 4.22 7.09 9.02
C VAL A 119 4.69 7.16 10.48
N ILE A 120 3.84 6.71 11.40
CA ILE A 120 4.14 6.63 12.83
C ILE A 120 4.45 5.18 13.23
N ASP A 121 4.87 4.97 14.47
CA ASP A 121 5.10 3.63 15.00
C ASP A 121 3.79 2.84 14.99
N GLY A 122 3.84 1.58 14.54
CA GLY A 122 2.65 0.73 14.46
C GLY A 122 2.51 -0.07 13.17
N THR A 123 3.45 0.02 12.23
CA THR A 123 3.42 -0.83 11.02
C THR A 123 3.46 -2.30 11.41
N THR A 124 2.45 -3.06 10.99
CA THR A 124 2.31 -4.49 11.27
C THR A 124 2.04 -5.27 9.99
N VAL A 125 2.31 -6.57 10.05
CA VAL A 125 2.03 -7.50 8.95
C VAL A 125 1.03 -8.53 9.46
N ALA A 126 -0.13 -8.59 8.80
CA ALA A 126 -1.18 -9.56 9.12
C ALA A 126 -0.71 -11.01 8.84
N PRO A 127 -1.35 -12.03 9.45
CA PRO A 127 -1.11 -13.41 9.10
C PRO A 127 -1.34 -13.66 7.61
N MET A 128 -0.50 -14.49 7.01
CA MET A 128 -0.64 -14.88 5.60
C MET A 128 -1.86 -15.79 5.44
N SER A 129 -2.65 -15.51 4.40
CA SER A 129 -3.71 -16.40 3.92
C SER A 129 -3.33 -16.95 2.54
N ARG A 130 -3.96 -18.05 2.14
CA ARG A 130 -3.77 -18.63 0.80
C ARG A 130 -5.13 -18.83 0.16
N SER A 131 -5.28 -18.33 -1.05
CA SER A 131 -6.43 -18.58 -1.91
C SER A 131 -5.94 -19.09 -3.25
N ASN A 132 -6.36 -20.30 -3.63
CA ASN A 132 -5.91 -20.96 -4.86
C ASN A 132 -4.37 -21.00 -4.97
N GLN A 133 -3.81 -20.48 -6.07
CA GLN A 133 -2.37 -20.37 -6.32
C GLN A 133 -1.75 -19.09 -5.76
N ARG A 134 -2.52 -18.29 -5.02
CA ARG A 134 -2.09 -16.98 -4.51
C ARG A 134 -1.88 -17.01 -3.00
N SER A 135 -0.69 -16.61 -2.58
CA SER A 135 -0.41 -16.28 -1.18
C SER A 135 -0.68 -14.81 -0.96
N MET A 136 -1.43 -14.47 0.08
CA MET A 136 -1.87 -13.10 0.35
C MET A 136 -1.47 -12.68 1.75
N GLN A 137 -1.05 -11.43 1.87
CA GLN A 137 -0.70 -10.85 3.15
C GLN A 137 -0.93 -9.35 3.12
N PHE A 138 -1.31 -8.77 4.24
CA PHE A 138 -1.63 -7.36 4.36
C PHE A 138 -0.65 -6.68 5.30
N ILE A 139 -0.19 -5.49 4.92
CA ILE A 139 0.65 -4.63 5.73
C ILE A 139 -0.21 -3.45 6.14
N GLN A 140 -0.42 -3.30 7.45
CA GLN A 140 -1.14 -2.16 8.01
C GLN A 140 -0.12 -1.14 8.49
N ALA A 141 -0.34 0.12 8.15
CA ALA A 141 0.46 1.24 8.62
C ALA A 141 -0.45 2.37 9.11
N GLU A 142 0.10 3.19 9.98
CA GLU A 142 -0.56 4.38 10.48
C GLU A 142 0.27 5.60 10.15
N GLY A 143 -0.39 6.72 9.90
CA GLY A 143 0.27 7.99 9.60
C GLY A 143 -0.49 9.18 10.16
N LEU A 144 0.27 10.23 10.45
CA LEU A 144 -0.29 11.55 10.73
C LEU A 144 -0.23 12.37 9.44
N VAL A 145 -1.37 12.91 9.07
CA VAL A 145 -1.53 13.82 7.94
C VAL A 145 -1.61 15.23 8.50
N ASP A 146 -0.59 16.03 8.19
CA ASP A 146 -0.54 17.43 8.57
C ASP A 146 -1.45 18.24 7.63
N PRO A 147 -2.35 19.09 8.13
CA PRO A 147 -2.97 20.11 7.30
C PRO A 147 -1.93 21.20 7.02
N MET A 148 -1.27 21.18 5.86
CA MET A 148 -0.59 22.43 5.47
C MET A 148 -1.65 23.49 5.16
N LEU A 149 -1.54 24.61 5.89
CA LEU A 149 -2.32 25.84 5.75
C LEU A 149 -2.39 26.33 4.31
#